data_AF-B4GHM6-F1
#
_entry.id   AF-B4GHM6-F1
#
_cell.length_a   1.000
_cell.length_b   1.000
_cell.length_c   1.000
_cell.angle_alpha   90.00
_cell.angle_beta   90.00
_cell.angle_gamma   90.00
#
_symmetry.space_group_name_H-M   'P 1'
#
loop_
_entity.id
_entity.type
_entity.pdbx_description
1 polymer ?
#
loop_
_entity_poly.entity_id
_entity_poly.type
_entity_poly.pdbx_seq_one_letter_code
_entity_poly.pdbx_strand_id
1 'polypeptide(L)'
;MCEAIMGLGFRRGSYKCLCRKGFYFPDVVSLHKFFNGSLLEEEYEKLMLGKNSTYNSNSEYECLPCAEGCDSCEDSSPCIAALNWPMRTSILALACIVIGLLPPAAWFTFRYQQVKVS
;
A
#
# COMPACT_ATOMS: atom_id res chain seq x y z
N MET A 1 5.54 10.82 13.29
CA MET A 1 5.55 10.72 14.77
C MET A 1 7.00 10.69 15.22
N CYS A 2 7.39 11.47 16.24
CA CYS A 2 8.78 11.49 16.70
C CYS A 2 8.90 11.00 18.14
N GLU A 3 9.92 10.21 18.41
CA GLU A 3 10.16 9.55 19.69
C GLU A 3 11.61 9.79 20.15
N ALA A 4 11.80 10.01 21.44
CA ALA A 4 13.13 10.20 22.02
C ALA A 4 13.94 8.89 21.95
N ILE A 5 15.24 9.00 21.65
CA ILE A 5 16.13 7.85 21.61
C ILE A 5 16.58 7.52 23.04
N MET A 6 16.29 6.30 23.49
CA MET A 6 16.66 5.87 24.84
C MET A 6 18.18 5.81 25.00
N GLY A 7 18.69 6.32 26.13
CA GLY A 7 20.11 6.29 26.48
C GLY A 7 20.93 7.53 26.10
N LEU A 8 20.42 8.46 25.28
CA LEU A 8 21.11 9.72 24.94
C LEU A 8 20.70 10.92 25.82
N GLY A 9 19.70 10.74 26.70
CA GLY A 9 19.10 11.82 27.48
C GLY A 9 18.22 12.75 26.64
N PHE A 10 17.47 13.64 27.30
CA PHE A 10 16.60 14.60 26.61
C PHE A 10 17.43 15.81 26.15
N ARG A 11 17.95 15.76 24.91
CA ARG A 11 18.71 16.84 24.28
C ARG A 11 18.24 17.06 22.84
N ARG A 12 18.44 18.28 22.34
CA ARG A 12 18.19 18.67 20.95
C ARG A 12 18.86 17.68 19.98
N GLY A 13 18.15 17.25 18.93
CA GLY A 13 18.58 16.17 18.01
C GLY A 13 18.46 14.73 18.51
N SER A 14 18.24 14.46 19.81
CA SER A 14 18.18 13.10 20.39
C SER A 14 16.81 12.41 20.24
N TYR A 15 16.21 12.50 19.06
CA TYR A 15 14.96 11.83 18.71
C TYR A 15 15.03 11.22 17.30
N LYS A 16 14.13 10.27 17.04
CA LYS A 16 13.91 9.68 15.72
C LYS A 16 12.47 9.96 15.29
N CYS A 17 12.26 10.28 14.02
CA CYS A 17 10.93 10.49 13.46
C CYS A 17 10.55 9.36 12.52
N LEU A 18 9.45 8.69 12.84
CA LEU A 18 8.81 7.64 12.06
C LEU A 18 7.66 8.22 11.23
N CYS A 19 7.37 7.61 10.08
CA CYS A 19 6.21 7.97 9.28
C CYS A 19 4.91 7.67 10.03
N ARG A 20 3.90 8.52 9.82
CA ARG A 20 2.55 8.30 10.34
C ARG A 20 1.89 7.17 9.57
N LYS A 21 0.84 6.57 10.15
CA LYS A 21 -0.02 5.62 9.44
C LYS A 21 -0.53 6.20 8.13
N GLY A 22 -0.65 5.35 7.11
CA GLY A 22 -0.95 5.73 5.73
C GLY A 22 0.22 6.38 4.98
N PHE A 23 1.42 6.43 5.57
CA PHE A 23 2.63 6.94 4.92
C PHE A 23 3.82 6.03 5.20
N TYR A 24 4.74 5.93 4.24
CA TYR A 24 5.96 5.11 4.31
C TYR A 24 7.22 5.95 4.06
N PHE A 25 8.36 5.38 4.43
CA PHE A 25 9.68 6.01 4.30
C PHE A 25 10.17 5.88 2.84
N PRO A 26 10.62 6.97 2.19
CA PRO A 26 10.91 6.97 0.75
C PRO A 26 12.02 6.00 0.33
N ASP A 27 13.07 5.85 1.15
CA ASP A 27 14.12 4.87 0.89
C ASP A 27 13.72 3.49 1.45
N VAL A 28 13.05 2.72 0.60
CA VAL A 28 12.56 1.37 0.91
C VAL A 28 13.67 0.35 1.15
N VAL A 29 14.90 0.63 0.69
CA VAL A 29 16.07 -0.26 0.80
C VAL A 29 16.83 -0.02 2.10
N SER A 30 16.71 1.17 2.70
CA SER A 30 17.34 1.49 3.97
C SER A 30 16.93 0.53 5.09
N LEU A 31 17.92 0.08 5.87
CA LEU A 31 17.72 -0.69 7.10
C LEU A 31 17.02 0.14 8.20
N HIS A 32 17.17 1.47 8.16
CA HIS A 32 16.66 2.38 9.16
C HIS A 32 15.57 3.26 8.54
N LYS A 33 14.31 2.91 8.78
CA LYS A 33 13.12 3.60 8.24
C LYS A 33 12.65 4.75 9.13
N PHE A 34 13.56 5.65 9.48
CA PHE A 34 13.27 6.83 10.29
C PHE A 34 14.19 7.99 9.92
N PHE A 35 13.71 9.21 10.15
CA PHE A 35 14.53 10.41 10.04
C PHE A 35 15.25 10.65 11.37
N ASN A 36 16.56 10.88 11.29
CA ASN A 36 17.37 11.21 12.46
C ASN A 36 17.14 12.68 12.84
N GLY A 37 16.75 12.94 14.10
CA GLY A 37 16.42 14.28 14.57
C GLY A 37 17.59 15.27 14.44
N SER A 38 18.82 14.84 14.72
CA SER A 38 20.01 15.70 14.60
C SER A 38 20.22 16.20 13.16
N LEU A 39 20.10 15.32 12.16
CA LEU A 39 20.27 15.69 10.75
C LEU A 39 19.10 16.57 10.27
N LEU A 40 17.88 16.21 10.66
CA LEU A 40 16.67 16.96 10.31
C LEU A 40 16.76 18.41 10.81
N GLU A 41 17.17 18.60 12.07
CA GLU A 41 17.32 19.93 12.64
C GLU A 41 18.48 20.73 12.04
N GLU A 42 19.60 20.07 11.70
CA GLU A 42 20.74 20.73 11.05
C GLU A 42 20.34 21.29 9.68
N GLU A 43 19.68 20.48 8.85
CA GLU A 43 19.21 20.93 7.54
C GLU A 43 18.13 22.01 7.65
N TYR A 44 17.24 21.90 8.64
CA TYR A 44 16.25 22.94 8.91
C TYR A 44 16.90 24.26 9.35
N GLU A 45 17.97 24.21 10.15
CA GLU A 45 18.71 25.41 10.55
C GLU A 45 19.43 26.05 9.35
N LYS A 46 20.01 25.24 8.45
CA LYS A 46 20.56 25.74 7.18
C LYS A 46 19.50 26.45 6.34
N LEU A 47 18.29 25.89 6.26
CA LEU A 47 17.16 26.51 5.57
C LEU A 47 16.79 27.87 6.20
N MET A 48 16.70 27.93 7.52
CA MET A 48 16.39 29.17 8.25
C MET A 48 17.44 30.27 8.09
N LEU A 49 18.71 29.87 7.93
CA LEU A 49 19.82 30.78 7.67
C LEU A 49 19.97 31.16 6.19
N GLY A 50 19.08 30.70 5.31
CA GLY A 50 19.16 30.95 3.86
C GLY A 50 20.35 30.28 3.18
N LYS A 51 20.94 29.25 3.80
CA LYS A 51 22.01 28.44 3.21
C LYS A 51 21.41 27.33 2.34
N ASN A 52 22.25 26.72 1.51
CA ASN A 52 21.85 25.53 0.77
C ASN A 52 21.48 24.41 1.75
N SER A 53 20.25 23.91 1.67
CA SER A 53 19.67 22.93 2.57
C SER A 53 18.91 21.87 1.76
N THR A 54 19.04 20.62 2.17
CA THR A 54 18.26 19.52 1.56
C THR A 54 16.86 19.39 2.14
N TYR A 55 16.52 20.17 3.16
CA TYR A 55 15.22 20.11 3.86
C TYR A 55 14.02 20.26 2.91
N ASN A 56 14.09 21.22 1.97
CA ASN A 56 12.98 21.55 1.06
C ASN A 56 13.24 21.16 -0.40
N SER A 57 14.45 20.74 -0.76
CA SER A 57 14.84 20.66 -2.17
C SER A 57 14.45 19.35 -2.87
N ASN A 58 14.07 18.28 -2.15
CA ASN A 58 13.76 16.98 -2.75
C ASN A 58 12.74 16.12 -1.96
N SER A 59 11.95 16.70 -1.06
CA SER A 59 11.07 15.92 -0.16
C SER A 59 11.81 14.80 0.60
N GLU A 60 13.13 14.96 0.81
CA GLU A 60 14.00 13.94 1.40
C GLU A 60 13.66 13.68 2.88
N TYR A 61 13.04 14.66 3.54
CA TYR A 61 12.58 14.56 4.94
C TYR A 61 11.05 14.41 5.05
N GLU A 62 10.39 14.05 3.96
CA GLU A 62 8.95 13.83 3.91
C GLU A 62 8.63 12.34 3.70
N CYS A 63 7.54 11.89 4.33
CA CYS A 63 7.03 10.54 4.09
C CYS A 63 6.14 10.51 2.85
N LEU A 64 6.15 9.40 2.13
CA LEU A 64 5.30 9.19 0.95
C LEU A 64 3.98 8.54 1.34
N PRO A 65 2.86 8.90 0.69
CA PRO A 65 1.56 8.30 0.99
C PRO A 65 1.51 6.84 0.52
N CYS A 66 0.84 5.99 1.31
CA CYS A 66 0.52 4.62 0.90
C CYS A 66 -0.49 4.59 -0.25
N ALA A 67 -0.58 3.45 -0.92
CA ALA A 67 -1.66 3.17 -1.86
C ALA A 67 -3.05 3.29 -1.20
N GLU A 68 -4.05 3.66 -2.00
CA GLU A 68 -5.42 3.87 -1.50
C GLU A 68 -5.98 2.59 -0.85
N GLY A 69 -6.61 2.77 0.32
CA GLY A 69 -7.20 1.67 1.08
C GLY A 69 -6.24 0.95 2.04
N CYS A 70 -4.99 1.41 2.17
CA CYS A 70 -4.01 0.85 3.10
C CYS A 70 -3.85 1.71 4.38
N ASP A 71 -3.88 1.09 5.57
CA ASP A 71 -3.56 1.77 6.85
C ASP A 71 -2.05 1.83 7.13
N SER A 72 -1.28 0.86 6.61
CA SER A 72 0.19 0.79 6.74
C SER A 72 0.77 0.11 5.50
N CYS A 73 1.91 0.61 5.01
CA CYS A 73 2.61 0.06 3.86
C CYS A 73 4.13 0.21 4.04
N GLU A 74 4.89 -0.62 3.34
CA GLU A 74 6.36 -0.55 3.34
C GLU A 74 6.90 0.18 2.09
N ASP A 75 6.09 0.23 1.04
CA ASP A 75 6.37 0.81 -0.27
C ASP A 75 5.07 1.25 -0.96
N SER A 76 5.16 1.66 -2.23
CA SER A 76 4.00 2.07 -3.04
C SER A 76 3.18 0.90 -3.59
N SER A 77 3.51 -0.35 -3.24
CA SER A 77 2.74 -1.52 -3.65
C SER A 77 1.29 -1.46 -3.13
N PRO A 78 0.32 -1.90 -3.94
CA PRO A 78 -1.07 -1.94 -3.51
C PRO A 78 -1.28 -3.08 -2.51
N CYS A 79 -1.72 -2.75 -1.28
CA CYS A 79 -2.03 -3.76 -0.25
C CYS A 79 -3.35 -4.49 -0.53
N ILE A 80 -4.27 -3.84 -1.24
CA ILE A 80 -5.48 -4.47 -1.75
C ILE A 80 -5.15 -4.97 -3.15
N ALA A 81 -5.55 -6.20 -3.47
CA ALA A 81 -5.45 -6.69 -4.84
C ALA A 81 -5.94 -5.60 -5.79
N ALA A 82 -5.06 -5.17 -6.71
CA ALA A 82 -5.38 -4.15 -7.70
C ALA A 82 -6.79 -4.43 -8.21
N LEU A 83 -7.66 -3.42 -8.18
CA LEU A 83 -9.06 -3.53 -8.56
C LEU A 83 -9.12 -3.92 -10.04
N ASN A 84 -8.90 -5.19 -10.30
CA ASN A 84 -8.92 -5.81 -11.61
C ASN A 84 -10.38 -6.04 -11.90
N TRP A 85 -11.08 -4.95 -12.22
CA TRP A 85 -12.38 -4.96 -12.89
C TRP A 85 -12.50 -6.13 -13.89
N PRO A 86 -11.50 -6.42 -14.76
CA PRO A 86 -11.56 -7.58 -15.67
C PRO A 86 -11.76 -8.93 -14.99
N MET A 87 -11.16 -9.15 -13.81
CA MET A 87 -11.31 -10.42 -13.07
C MET A 87 -12.70 -10.56 -12.45
N ARG A 88 -13.27 -9.46 -11.93
CA ARG A 88 -14.64 -9.48 -11.40
C ARG A 88 -15.66 -9.67 -12.52
N THR A 89 -15.45 -9.02 -13.67
CA THR A 89 -16.32 -9.19 -14.84
C THR A 89 -16.22 -10.60 -15.42
N SER A 90 -15.03 -11.22 -15.43
CA SER A 90 -14.86 -12.58 -15.97
C SER A 90 -15.54 -13.63 -15.10
N ILE A 91 -15.42 -13.54 -13.77
CA ILE A 91 -16.10 -14.46 -12.85
C ILE A 91 -17.62 -14.33 -12.99
N LEU A 92 -18.14 -13.09 -13.06
CA LEU A 92 -19.57 -12.84 -13.25
C LEU A 92 -20.06 -13.43 -14.58
N ALA A 93 -19.32 -13.22 -15.67
CA ALA A 93 -19.68 -13.75 -16.99
C ALA A 93 -19.71 -15.29 -17.01
N LEU A 94 -18.69 -15.93 -16.44
CA LEU A 94 -18.63 -17.39 -16.32
C LEU A 94 -19.82 -17.94 -15.50
N ALA A 95 -20.16 -17.29 -14.38
CA ALA A 95 -21.30 -17.69 -13.57
C ALA A 95 -22.63 -17.59 -14.35
N CYS A 96 -22.85 -16.49 -15.07
CA CYS A 96 -24.03 -16.31 -15.91
C CYS A 96 -24.15 -17.36 -17.02
N ILE A 97 -23.04 -17.72 -17.67
CA ILE A 97 -23.01 -18.76 -18.71
C ILE A 97 -23.42 -20.11 -18.12
N VAL A 98 -22.85 -20.50 -16.98
CA VAL A 98 -23.19 -21.77 -16.31
C VAL A 98 -24.67 -21.79 -15.92
N ILE A 99 -25.18 -20.71 -15.32
CA ILE A 99 -26.60 -20.58 -14.95
C ILE A 99 -27.51 -20.65 -16.18
N GLY A 100 -27.08 -20.12 -17.32
CA GLY A 100 -27.84 -20.19 -18.58
C GLY A 100 -27.84 -21.57 -19.23
N LEU A 101 -26.74 -22.33 -19.12
CA LEU A 101 -26.57 -23.63 -19.78
C LEU A 101 -27.10 -24.80 -18.94
N LEU A 102 -27.07 -24.70 -17.60
CA LEU A 102 -27.51 -25.78 -16.72
C LEU A 102 -29.01 -26.13 -16.87
N PRO A 103 -29.96 -25.17 -16.93
CA PRO A 103 -31.38 -25.49 -17.05
C PRO A 103 -31.77 -26.15 -18.38
N PRO A 104 -31.30 -25.69 -19.56
CA PRO A 104 -31.54 -26.38 -20.82
C PRO A 104 -30.93 -27.79 -20.86
N ALA A 105 -29.71 -27.96 -20.33
CA ALA A 105 -29.07 -29.27 -20.23
C ALA A 105 -29.81 -30.20 -19.26
N ALA A 106 -30.26 -29.69 -18.11
CA ALA A 106 -31.08 -30.43 -17.16
C ALA A 106 -32.43 -30.82 -17.77
N TRP A 107 -33.09 -29.90 -18.49
CA TRP A 107 -34.34 -30.19 -19.19
C TRP A 107 -34.16 -31.23 -20.29
N PHE A 108 -33.11 -31.10 -21.10
CA PHE A 108 -32.77 -32.05 -22.15
C PHE A 108 -32.49 -33.44 -21.57
N THR A 109 -31.64 -33.53 -20.54
CA THR A 109 -31.36 -34.81 -19.88
C THR A 109 -32.61 -35.43 -19.27
N PHE A 110 -33.48 -34.66 -18.60
CA PHE A 110 -34.78 -35.16 -18.11
C PHE A 110 -35.68 -35.66 -19.25
N ARG A 111 -35.71 -34.95 -20.39
CA ARG A 111 -36.60 -35.29 -21.51
C ARG A 111 -36.13 -36.54 -22.27
N TYR A 112 -34.82 -36.72 -22.40
CA TYR A 112 -34.18 -37.83 -23.12
C TYR A 112 -33.77 -39.01 -22.21
N GLN A 113 -33.96 -38.92 -20.89
CA GLN A 113 -33.87 -40.08 -19.99
C GLN A 113 -34.86 -41.22 -20.35
N GLN A 114 -35.94 -40.91 -21.08
CA GLN A 114 -36.95 -41.88 -21.53
C GLN A 114 -36.54 -42.66 -22.79
N VAL A 115 -35.46 -42.26 -23.48
CA VAL A 115 -34.82 -43.07 -24.52
C VAL A 115 -33.61 -43.73 -23.87
N LYS A 116 -33.85 -44.84 -23.16
CA LYS A 116 -32.77 -45.75 -22.76
C LYS A 116 -32.01 -46.14 -24.02
N VAL A 117 -30.74 -45.78 -24.09
CA VAL A 117 -29.81 -46.32 -25.08
C VAL A 117 -29.71 -47.82 -24.81
N SER A 118 -30.43 -48.61 -25.62
CA SER A 118 -30.25 -50.06 -25.76
C SER A 118 -29.14 -50.33 -26.77
#